data_AF-A0A397CLP4-F1
#
_entry.id   AF-A0A397CLP4-F1
#
_cell.length_a   1.000
_cell.length_b   1.000
_cell.length_c   1.000
_cell.angle_alpha   90.00
_cell.angle_beta   90.00
_cell.angle_gamma   90.00
#
_symmetry.space_group_name_H-M   'P 1'
#
loop_
_entity.id
_entity.type
_entity.pdbx_description
1 polymer ?
#
loop_
_entity_poly.entity_id
_entity_poly.type
_entity_poly.pdbx_seq_one_letter_code
_entity_poly.pdbx_strand_id
1 'polypeptide(L)'
;MTSHEKNPADLEERLSYIHSKTAKDVDGYTEAKSPRDLEGGVLAEGGALDLFSREAFALYIQYGAVGVMYGILPALRYPIFNIYL
;
A
#
# COMPACT_ATOMS: atom_id res chain seq x y z
N MET A 1 1.97 47.92 -35.61
CA MET A 1 1.61 46.60 -36.18
C MET A 1 2.69 45.63 -35.73
N THR A 2 2.57 45.08 -34.53
CA THR A 2 3.63 44.29 -33.88
C THR A 2 3.58 42.86 -34.40
N SER A 3 4.61 42.47 -35.13
CA SER A 3 4.90 41.11 -35.54
C SER A 3 5.01 40.21 -34.31
N HIS A 4 4.03 39.33 -34.12
CA HIS A 4 4.08 38.29 -33.09
C HIS A 4 5.24 37.34 -33.39
N GLU A 5 6.32 37.50 -32.63
CA GLU A 5 7.40 36.54 -32.55
C GLU A 5 6.80 35.20 -32.07
N LYS A 6 6.85 34.17 -32.93
CA LYS A 6 6.39 32.81 -32.59
C LYS A 6 7.38 32.20 -31.61
N ASN A 7 7.21 32.52 -30.33
CA ASN A 7 7.95 31.90 -29.25
C ASN A 7 7.57 30.40 -29.20
N PRO A 8 8.52 29.46 -29.31
CA PRO A 8 8.23 28.02 -29.26
C PRO A 8 7.51 27.62 -27.97
N ALA A 9 7.78 28.31 -26.85
CA ALA A 9 7.14 28.06 -25.58
C ALA A 9 5.62 28.36 -25.59
N ASP A 10 5.18 29.40 -26.32
CA ASP A 10 3.74 29.73 -26.45
C ASP A 10 3.01 28.64 -27.26
N LEU A 11 3.69 28.07 -28.26
CA LEU A 11 3.14 26.97 -29.05
C LEU A 11 3.03 25.68 -28.23
N GLU A 12 4.02 25.39 -27.38
CA GLU A 12 4.00 24.27 -26.45
C GLU A 12 2.88 24.41 -25.41
N GLU A 13 2.70 25.61 -24.84
CA GLU A 13 1.63 25.89 -23.89
C GLU A 13 0.25 25.71 -24.55
N ARG A 14 0.05 26.26 -25.74
CA ARG A 14 -1.21 26.12 -26.49
C ARG A 14 -1.48 24.67 -26.92
N LEU A 15 -0.44 23.90 -27.25
CA LEU A 15 -0.56 22.50 -27.62
C LEU A 15 -0.90 21.62 -26.41
N SER A 16 -0.33 21.92 -25.24
CA SER A 16 -0.67 21.28 -23.97
C SER A 16 -2.13 21.54 -23.57
N TYR A 17 -2.65 22.74 -23.81
CA TYR A 17 -4.03 23.10 -23.53
C TYR A 17 -5.03 22.35 -24.42
N ILE A 18 -4.72 22.22 -25.72
CA ILE A 18 -5.54 21.46 -26.66
C ILE A 18 -5.50 19.96 -26.29
N HIS A 19 -4.33 19.42 -25.98
CA HIS A 19 -4.19 18.00 -25.63
C HIS A 19 -4.83 17.64 -24.28
N SER A 20 -4.85 18.57 -23.32
CA SER A 20 -5.53 18.37 -22.03
C SER A 20 -7.06 18.47 -22.10
N LYS A 21 -7.59 19.28 -23.04
CA LYS A 21 -9.05 19.44 -23.25
C LYS A 21 -9.67 18.43 -24.20
N THR A 22 -8.87 17.83 -25.09
CA THR A 22 -9.31 16.67 -25.85
C THR A 22 -9.59 15.56 -24.85
N ALA A 23 -10.87 15.19 -24.73
CA ALA A 23 -11.34 14.16 -23.83
C ALA A 23 -10.48 12.91 -24.04
N LYS A 24 -9.60 12.62 -23.07
CA LYS A 24 -8.93 11.33 -23.01
C LYS A 24 -10.05 10.31 -22.87
N ASP A 25 -9.99 9.30 -23.73
CA ASP A 25 -10.90 8.17 -23.71
C ASP A 25 -11.13 7.74 -22.25
N VAL A 26 -12.36 7.99 -21.78
CA VAL A 26 -12.70 7.82 -20.37
C VAL A 26 -12.54 6.36 -20.01
N ASP A 27 -12.80 5.47 -20.97
CA ASP A 27 -12.86 4.02 -20.83
C ASP A 27 -11.56 3.45 -20.28
N GLY A 28 -10.42 3.73 -20.93
CA GLY A 28 -9.12 3.20 -20.52
C GLY A 28 -8.58 3.74 -19.18
N TYR A 29 -9.00 4.92 -18.74
CA TYR A 29 -8.57 5.48 -17.43
C TYR A 29 -9.46 5.00 -16.28
N THR A 30 -10.75 4.73 -16.54
CA THR A 30 -11.65 4.12 -15.55
C THR A 30 -11.29 2.68 -15.25
N GLU A 31 -10.79 1.92 -16.22
CA GLU A 31 -10.32 0.54 -16.00
C GLU A 31 -9.00 0.49 -15.21
N ALA A 32 -8.10 1.47 -15.40
CA ALA A 32 -6.79 1.50 -14.73
C ALA A 32 -6.85 1.95 -13.26
N LYS A 33 -7.82 2.76 -12.85
CA LYS A 33 -7.88 3.35 -11.49
C LYS A 33 -8.30 2.35 -10.41
N SER A 34 -9.02 1.32 -10.81
CA SER A 34 -9.45 0.23 -9.93
C SER A 34 -9.60 -0.98 -10.82
N PRO A 35 -8.59 -1.88 -10.89
CA PRO A 35 -8.70 -3.12 -11.64
C PRO A 35 -9.97 -3.85 -11.20
N ARG A 36 -11.03 -3.80 -12.01
CA ARG A 36 -12.34 -4.38 -11.68
C ARG A 36 -12.34 -5.89 -11.93
N ASP A 37 -11.42 -6.36 -12.79
CA ASP A 37 -11.22 -7.75 -13.21
C ASP A 37 -9.97 -8.40 -12.58
N LEU A 38 -9.73 -8.15 -11.29
CA LEU A 38 -8.98 -9.15 -10.51
C LEU A 38 -9.95 -10.28 -10.21
N GLU A 39 -10.02 -11.26 -11.13
CA GLU A 39 -10.63 -12.57 -10.91
C GLU A 39 -10.03 -13.18 -9.63
N GLY A 40 -10.68 -12.95 -8.48
CA GLY A 40 -10.29 -13.50 -7.19
C GLY A 40 -9.35 -12.62 -6.36
N GLY A 41 -9.93 -11.61 -5.69
CA GLY A 41 -9.59 -11.19 -4.32
C GLY A 41 -8.11 -11.16 -3.92
N VAL A 42 -7.40 -10.08 -4.26
CA VAL A 42 -6.09 -9.75 -3.64
C VAL A 42 -6.24 -9.30 -2.17
N LEU A 43 -7.43 -8.83 -1.78
CA LEU A 43 -7.77 -8.64 -0.39
C LEU A 43 -8.29 -9.97 0.12
N ALA A 44 -7.55 -10.61 1.05
CA ALA A 44 -8.13 -11.67 1.87
C ALA A 44 -9.49 -11.17 2.37
N GLU A 45 -10.54 -11.98 2.23
CA GLU A 45 -11.93 -11.62 2.49
C GLU A 45 -12.01 -10.89 3.85
N GLY A 46 -12.02 -9.56 3.80
CA GLY A 46 -11.73 -8.70 4.94
C GLY A 46 -12.93 -8.56 5.88
N GLY A 47 -13.54 -9.69 6.22
CA GLY A 47 -14.67 -9.77 7.13
C GLY A 47 -14.23 -9.62 8.58
N ALA A 48 -15.19 -9.31 9.46
CA ALA A 48 -14.95 -9.36 10.88
C ALA A 48 -14.54 -10.79 11.29
N LEU A 49 -13.36 -10.91 11.90
CA LEU A 49 -12.90 -12.18 12.44
C LEU A 49 -13.80 -12.56 13.62
N ASP A 50 -14.39 -13.76 13.59
CA ASP A 50 -15.12 -14.29 14.74
C ASP A 50 -14.13 -14.53 15.89
N LEU A 51 -14.38 -13.89 17.04
CA LEU A 51 -13.48 -13.90 18.21
C LEU A 51 -13.29 -15.31 18.79
N PHE A 52 -14.25 -16.22 18.54
CA PHE A 52 -14.17 -17.61 18.99
C PHE A 52 -13.81 -18.59 17.86
N SER A 53 -13.44 -18.09 16.68
CA SER A 53 -12.90 -18.90 15.59
C SER A 53 -11.51 -19.44 15.96
N ARG A 54 -11.17 -20.61 15.40
CA ARG A 54 -9.82 -21.18 15.44
C ARG A 54 -8.75 -20.18 14.95
N GLU A 55 -9.10 -19.36 13.96
CA GLU A 55 -8.21 -18.36 13.39
C GLU A 55 -7.92 -17.23 14.39
N ALA A 56 -8.93 -16.78 15.16
CA ALA A 56 -8.74 -15.82 16.24
C ALA A 56 -7.84 -16.38 17.35
N PHE A 57 -8.04 -17.64 17.74
CA PHE A 57 -7.15 -18.32 18.69
C PHE A 57 -5.71 -18.43 18.17
N ALA A 58 -5.51 -18.73 16.89
CA ALA A 58 -4.18 -18.76 16.29
C ALA A 58 -3.49 -17.39 16.41
N LEU A 59 -4.23 -16.30 16.14
CA LEU A 59 -3.73 -14.93 16.30
C LEU A 59 -3.40 -14.60 17.76
N TYR A 60 -4.26 -15.00 18.71
CA TYR A 60 -4.01 -14.80 20.15
C TYR A 60 -2.78 -15.56 20.63
N ILE A 61 -2.62 -16.82 20.22
CA ILE A 61 -1.47 -17.64 20.58
C ILE A 61 -0.20 -17.04 19.98
N GLN A 62 -0.23 -16.57 18.73
CA GLN A 62 0.91 -15.92 18.10
C GLN A 62 1.33 -14.66 18.86
N TYR A 63 0.37 -13.80 19.21
CA TYR A 63 0.62 -12.59 19.99
C TYR A 63 1.13 -12.92 21.41
N GLY A 64 0.52 -13.91 22.07
CA GLY A 64 0.93 -14.40 23.38
C GLY A 64 2.35 -14.97 23.37
N ALA A 65 2.73 -15.73 22.34
CA ALA A 65 4.08 -16.26 22.18
C ALA A 65 5.12 -15.14 22.07
N VAL A 66 4.82 -14.07 21.30
CA VAL A 66 5.68 -12.88 21.24
C VAL A 66 5.82 -12.24 22.62
N GLY A 67 4.73 -12.09 23.37
CA GLY A 67 4.76 -11.56 24.74
C GLY A 67 5.64 -12.40 25.69
N VAL A 68 5.52 -13.72 25.63
CA VAL A 68 6.36 -14.65 26.42
C VAL A 68 7.84 -14.50 26.05
N MET A 69 8.16 -14.41 24.76
CA MET A 69 9.54 -14.22 24.29
C MET A 69 10.12 -12.89 24.77
N TYR A 70 9.32 -11.81 24.81
CA TYR A 70 9.74 -10.53 25.40
C TYR A 70 10.02 -10.61 26.91
N GLY A 71 9.45 -11.57 27.63
CA GLY A 71 9.79 -11.81 29.04
C GLY A 71 11.05 -12.67 29.22
N ILE A 72 11.18 -13.73 28.41
CA ILE A 72 12.28 -14.70 28.52
C ILE A 72 13.61 -14.12 28.04
N LEU A 73 13.63 -13.38 26.91
CA LEU A 73 14.86 -12.88 26.32
C LEU A 73 15.64 -11.92 27.25
N PRO A 74 15.02 -10.95 27.93
CA PRO A 74 15.73 -10.13 28.92
C PRO A 74 16.20 -10.94 30.14
N ALA A 75 15.38 -11.89 30.61
CA ALA A 75 15.71 -12.72 31.77
C ALA A 75 16.93 -13.63 31.50
N LEU A 76 17.09 -14.10 30.27
CA LEU A 76 18.23 -14.91 29.85
C LEU A 76 19.55 -14.13 29.76
N ARG A 77 19.51 -12.78 29.66
CA ARG A 77 20.73 -11.97 29.54
C ARG A 77 21.69 -12.18 30.70
N TYR A 78 21.18 -12.16 31.94
CA TYR A 78 22.01 -12.28 33.13
C TYR A 78 22.70 -13.66 33.25
N PRO A 79 22.00 -14.80 33.20
CA PRO A 79 22.66 -16.11 33.30
C PRO A 79 23.62 -16.36 32.13
N ILE A 80 23.29 -15.94 30.90
CA ILE A 80 24.19 -16.16 29.75
C ILE A 80 25.54 -15.45 29.94
N PHE A 81 25.55 -14.18 30.33
CA PHE A 81 26.78 -13.39 30.37
C PHE A 81 27.55 -13.46 31.70
N ASN A 82 26.94 -13.90 32.79
CA ASN A 82 27.60 -13.92 34.11
C ASN A 82 27.88 -15.32 34.65
N ILE A 83 27.26 -16.37 34.09
CA ILE A 83 27.44 -17.76 34.55
C ILE A 83 28.17 -18.60 33.50
N TYR A 84 27.99 -18.31 32.22
CA TYR A 84 28.45 -19.19 31.13
C TYR A 84 29.48 -18.55 30.17
N LEU A 85 29.58 -17.23 30.09
CA LEU A 85 30.58 -16.49 29.31
C LEU A 85 31.48 -15.67 30.24
#